data_AF-E3N8R8-F1
#
_entry.id   AF-E3N8R8-F1
#
_cell.length_a   1.000
_cell.length_b   1.000
_cell.length_c   1.000
_cell.angle_alpha   90.00
_cell.angle_beta   90.00
_cell.angle_gamma   90.00
#
_symmetry.space_group_name_H-M   'P 1'
#
loop_
_entity.id
_entity.type
_entity.pdbx_description
1 polymer ?
#
loop_
_entity_poly.entity_id
_entity_poly.type
_entity_poly.pdbx_seq_one_letter_code
_entity_poly.pdbx_strand_id
1 'polypeptide(L)'
;MCKLSETLTQSGASTNVECISNYGELVAQLEYPMFIRFISCSEKGKTNIIFSSTIEVDWNCTLTCGLISTKLQLQGQLVDEPRFSPPSLTYAQRENRA
;
A
#
# COMPACT_ATOMS: atom_id res chain seq x y z
N MET A 1 2.62 5.81 -19.45
CA MET A 1 2.52 6.89 -18.43
C MET A 1 1.80 6.29 -17.24
N CYS A 2 2.42 6.25 -16.06
CA CYS A 2 1.89 5.51 -14.90
C CYS A 2 1.10 6.46 -13.98
N LYS A 3 -0.06 6.03 -13.48
CA LYS A 3 -0.93 6.80 -12.59
C LYS A 3 -1.04 6.06 -11.25
N LEU A 4 -1.22 6.76 -10.14
CA LEU A 4 -1.27 6.16 -8.80
C LEU A 4 -2.64 6.44 -8.18
N SER A 5 -3.21 5.45 -7.49
CA SER A 5 -4.45 5.61 -6.70
C SER A 5 -4.37 4.76 -5.44
N GLU A 6 -4.77 5.27 -4.28
CA GLU A 6 -4.54 4.60 -2.98
C GLU A 6 -5.83 3.99 -2.43
N THR A 7 -5.74 2.87 -1.72
CA THR A 7 -6.90 2.26 -1.03
C THR A 7 -6.42 1.50 0.21
N LEU A 8 -6.92 1.87 1.40
CA LEU A 8 -6.55 1.28 2.69
C LEU A 8 -7.24 -0.08 2.93
N THR A 9 -6.51 -1.05 3.50
CA THR A 9 -7.05 -2.36 3.93
C THR A 9 -6.58 -2.73 5.35
N GLN A 10 -7.33 -3.61 6.03
CA GLN A 10 -7.33 -3.86 7.49
C GLN A 10 -6.06 -4.55 8.07
N SER A 11 -4.94 -4.60 7.34
CA SER A 11 -3.72 -5.34 7.78
C SER A 11 -2.40 -4.64 7.46
N GLY A 12 -2.44 -3.37 7.05
CA GLY A 12 -1.29 -2.56 6.68
C GLY A 12 -1.68 -1.46 5.68
N ALA A 13 -0.72 -0.73 5.15
CA ALA A 13 -0.96 0.22 4.06
C ALA A 13 -1.02 -0.57 2.75
N SER A 14 -2.02 -0.32 1.92
CA SER A 14 -1.99 -0.75 0.53
C SER A 14 -1.99 0.46 -0.40
N THR A 15 -1.08 0.46 -1.37
CA THR A 15 -1.06 1.47 -2.46
C THR A 15 -1.35 0.78 -3.77
N ASN A 16 -2.13 1.42 -4.65
CA ASN A 16 -2.32 0.91 -6.00
C ASN A 16 -1.47 1.68 -7.01
N VAL A 17 -0.66 0.92 -7.75
CA VAL A 17 0.16 1.44 -8.83
C VAL A 17 -0.46 1.04 -10.15
N GLU A 18 -0.97 2.02 -10.90
CA GLU A 18 -1.47 1.81 -12.26
C GLU A 18 -0.32 1.95 -13.25
N CYS A 19 0.04 0.84 -13.90
CA CYS A 19 1.10 0.82 -14.91
C CYS A 19 0.51 0.67 -16.31
N ILE A 20 0.75 1.69 -17.15
CA ILE A 20 0.36 1.70 -18.57
C ILE A 20 1.60 1.61 -19.45
N SER A 21 1.64 0.59 -20.31
CA SER A 21 2.70 0.32 -21.28
C SER A 21 2.17 0.48 -22.70
N ASN A 22 2.89 1.21 -23.55
CA ASN A 22 2.58 1.33 -24.97
C ASN A 22 3.22 0.20 -25.82
N TYR A 23 3.89 -0.76 -25.17
CA TYR A 23 4.60 -1.87 -25.82
C TYR A 23 3.86 -3.21 -25.66
N GLY A 24 2.58 -3.19 -25.27
CA GLY A 24 1.82 -4.38 -24.90
C GLY A 24 1.99 -4.81 -23.45
N GLU A 25 1.65 -6.07 -23.17
CA GLU A 25 1.80 -6.65 -21.83
C GLU A 25 3.26 -6.91 -21.48
N LEU A 26 3.68 -6.45 -20.31
CA LEU A 26 5.03 -6.67 -19.81
C LEU A 26 5.10 -6.65 -18.28
N VAL A 27 6.21 -7.15 -17.76
CA VAL A 27 6.57 -7.06 -16.35
C VAL A 27 7.58 -5.94 -16.16
N ALA A 28 7.27 -5.00 -15.27
CA ALA A 28 8.14 -3.91 -14.88
C ALA A 28 8.71 -4.14 -13.48
N GLN A 29 9.92 -3.64 -13.26
CA GLN A 29 10.60 -3.68 -11.98
C GLN A 29 10.37 -2.37 -11.23
N LEU A 30 9.78 -2.45 -10.04
CA LEU A 30 9.55 -1.32 -9.17
C LEU A 30 10.47 -1.42 -7.95
N GLU A 31 11.49 -0.58 -7.94
CA GLU A 31 12.51 -0.51 -6.90
C GLU A 31 12.08 0.48 -5.82
N TYR A 32 12.05 0.00 -4.59
CA TYR A 32 11.85 0.78 -3.37
C TYR A 32 13.19 0.93 -2.64
N PRO A 33 13.30 1.83 -1.64
CA PRO A 33 14.54 1.97 -0.87
C PRO A 33 15.03 0.67 -0.19
N MET A 34 14.11 -0.24 0.16
CA MET A 34 14.43 -1.45 0.94
C MET A 34 14.20 -2.77 0.19
N PHE A 35 13.49 -2.77 -0.94
CA PHE A 35 13.11 -3.99 -1.63
C PHE A 35 12.72 -3.71 -3.09
N ILE A 36 12.60 -4.78 -3.87
CA ILE A 36 12.17 -4.71 -5.28
C ILE A 36 10.88 -5.50 -5.43
N ARG A 37 9.94 -4.97 -6.21
CA ARG A 37 8.72 -5.66 -6.63
C ARG A 37 8.65 -5.74 -8.14
N PHE A 38 7.99 -6.77 -8.64
CA PHE A 38 7.65 -6.88 -10.05
C PHE A 38 6.16 -6.59 -10.21
N ILE A 39 5.82 -5.66 -11.10
CA ILE A 39 4.45 -5.24 -11.37
C ILE A 39 4.10 -5.52 -12.82
N SER A 40 2.84 -5.80 -13.09
CA SER A 40 2.36 -6.00 -14.46
C SER A 40 1.91 -4.68 -15.05
N CYS A 41 2.24 -4.46 -16.33
CA CYS A 41 1.82 -3.31 -17.12
C CYS A 41 1.07 -3.81 -18.37
N SER A 42 0.12 -3.02 -18.84
CA SER A 42 -0.59 -3.30 -20.10
C SER A 42 -0.94 -2.00 -20.81
N GLU A 43 -1.35 -2.08 -22.07
CA GLU A 43 -1.87 -0.93 -22.82
C GLU A 43 -3.16 -0.36 -22.22
N LYS A 44 -3.96 -1.21 -21.56
CA LYS A 44 -5.21 -0.80 -20.90
C LYS A 44 -4.98 -0.29 -19.47
N GLY A 45 -3.75 -0.32 -18.98
CA GLY A 45 -3.43 -0.15 -17.57
C GLY A 45 -3.64 -1.44 -16.77
N LYS A 46 -2.76 -1.68 -15.81
CA LYS A 46 -2.94 -2.71 -14.77
C LYS A 46 -2.71 -2.08 -13.40
N THR A 47 -3.64 -2.32 -12.49
CA THR A 47 -3.58 -1.88 -11.10
C THR A 47 -2.88 -2.94 -10.27
N ASN A 48 -1.77 -2.56 -9.63
CA ASN A 48 -0.96 -3.45 -8.79
C ASN A 48 -1.06 -3.00 -7.33
N ILE A 49 -1.44 -3.91 -6.44
CA ILE A 49 -1.56 -3.61 -5.01
C ILE A 49 -0.23 -3.93 -4.32
N ILE A 50 0.37 -2.95 -3.65
CA ILE A 50 1.57 -3.14 -2.82
C ILE A 50 1.24 -2.90 -1.36
N PHE A 51 1.69 -3.80 -0.50
CA PHE A 51 1.50 -3.73 0.95
C PHE A 51 2.73 -3.13 1.65
N SER A 52 2.48 -2.21 2.58
CA SER A 52 3.44 -1.62 3.52
C SER A 52 3.01 -1.89 4.96
N SER A 53 3.98 -2.11 5.85
CA SER A 53 3.79 -2.21 7.29
C SER A 53 4.26 -0.97 8.05
N THR A 54 4.75 0.07 7.36
CA THR A 54 5.26 1.29 8.00
C THR A 54 4.16 2.33 8.14
N ILE A 55 4.14 3.01 9.30
CA ILE A 55 3.12 4.02 9.64
C ILE A 55 3.20 5.22 8.70
N GLU A 56 4.40 5.68 8.41
CA GLU A 56 4.66 6.69 7.38
C GLU A 56 5.32 6.03 6.19
N VAL A 57 4.84 6.39 5.00
CA VAL A 57 5.38 5.97 3.71
C VAL A 57 5.79 7.24 3.00
N ASP A 58 7.10 7.47 2.84
CA ASP A 58 7.66 8.48 1.93
C ASP A 58 8.82 7.83 1.18
N TRP A 59 8.50 7.19 0.07
CA TRP A 59 9.45 6.35 -0.67
C TRP A 59 9.68 6.89 -2.07
N ASN A 60 10.92 7.28 -2.31
CA ASN A 60 11.43 7.51 -3.66
C ASN A 60 11.67 6.16 -4.33
N CYS A 61 10.86 5.86 -5.34
CA CYS A 61 10.88 4.60 -6.06
C CYS A 61 11.34 4.81 -7.50
N THR A 62 11.92 3.77 -8.11
CA THR A 62 12.25 3.76 -9.54
C THR A 62 11.48 2.64 -10.22
N LEU A 63 10.66 2.99 -11.21
CA LEU A 63 9.96 2.04 -12.05
C LEU A 63 10.71 1.87 -13.37
N THR A 64 11.19 0.66 -13.61
CA THR A 64 11.90 0.26 -14.82
C THR A 64 11.01 -0.64 -15.66
N CYS A 65 10.69 -0.18 -16.87
CA CYS A 65 9.86 -0.85 -17.86
C CYS A 65 10.72 -1.04 -19.12
N GLY A 66 11.30 -2.23 -19.29
CA GLY A 66 12.27 -2.49 -20.36
C GLY A 66 13.51 -1.59 -20.23
N LEU A 67 13.73 -0.73 -21.22
CA LEU A 67 14.85 0.23 -21.26
C LEU A 67 14.52 1.60 -20.65
N ILE A 68 13.26 1.82 -20.24
CA ILE A 68 12.80 3.12 -19.72
C ILE A 68 12.70 3.03 -18.20
N SER A 69 13.34 3.95 -17.50
CA SER A 69 13.23 4.10 -16.05
C SER A 69 12.56 5.42 -15.70
N THR A 70 11.65 5.42 -14.73
CA THR A 70 10.90 6.60 -14.27
C THR A 70 10.96 6.66 -12.76
N LYS A 71 11.23 7.85 -12.22
CA LYS A 71 11.19 8.09 -10.76
C LYS A 71 9.76 8.37 -10.32
N LEU A 72 9.37 7.76 -9.21
CA LEU A 72 8.06 7.89 -8.58
C LEU A 72 8.26 8.24 -7.11
N GLN A 73 7.33 8.99 -6.53
CA GLN A 73 7.29 9.21 -5.09
C GLN A 73 5.98 8.64 -4.56
N LEU A 74 6.10 7.73 -3.59
CA LEU A 74 4.96 7.16 -2.88
C LEU A 74 4.89 7.83 -1.52
N GLN A 75 3.77 8.51 -1.24
CA GLN A 75 3.56 9.23 0.00
C GLN A 75 2.22 8.83 0.61
N GLY A 76 2.23 8.41 1.87
CA GLY A 76 1.03 8.05 2.59
C GLY A 76 1.26 7.94 4.09
N GLN A 77 0.18 8.02 4.85
CA GLN A 77 0.20 7.85 6.30
C GLN A 77 -0.87 6.84 6.69
N LEU A 78 -0.48 5.86 7.51
CA LEU A 78 -1.39 4.92 8.14
C LEU A 78 -2.04 5.54 9.35
N VAL A 79 -3.33 5.25 9.51
CA VAL A 79 -4.05 5.55 10.74
C VAL A 79 -3.77 4.43 11.73
N ASP A 80 -3.35 4.79 12.94
CA ASP A 80 -3.18 3.82 14.02
C ASP A 80 -4.57 3.39 14.51
N GLU A 81 -4.90 2.10 14.32
CA GLU A 81 -6.18 1.56 14.78
C GLU A 81 -6.02 1.13 16.24
N PRO A 82 -6.80 1.70 17.20
CA PRO A 82 -6.64 1.36 18.59
C PRO A 82 -6.89 -0.14 18.80
N ARG A 83 -5.86 -0.85 19.24
CA ARG A 83 -5.96 -2.28 19.59
C ARG A 83 -6.86 -2.42 20.80
N PHE A 84 -8.11 -2.80 20.55
CA PHE A 84 -9.12 -3.21 21.52
C PHE A 84 -9.53 -2.12 22.52
N SER A 85 -10.79 -1.70 22.43
CA SER A 85 -11.48 -1.13 23.58
C SER A 85 -11.54 -2.19 24.68
N PRO A 86 -11.03 -1.96 25.90
CA PRO A 86 -11.24 -2.89 27.00
C PRO A 86 -12.75 -3.10 27.20
N PRO A 87 -13.20 -4.30 27.62
CA PRO A 87 -14.61 -4.56 27.87
C PRO A 87 -15.12 -3.49 28.85
N SER A 88 -16.16 -2.77 28.44
CA SER A 88 -16.84 -1.81 29.30
C SER A 88 -17.19 -2.50 30.62
N LEU A 89 -16.72 -1.93 31.73
CA LEU A 89 -16.98 -2.42 33.09
C LEU A 89 -18.48 -2.35 33.40
N THR A 90 -19.26 -3.34 32.98
CA THR A 90 -20.68 -3.50 33.33
C THR A 90 -21.00 -4.88 33.91
N TYR A 91 -20.03 -5.51 34.59
CA TYR A 91 -20.29 -6.71 35.39
C TYR A 91 -19.75 -6.64 36.83
N ALA A 92 -18.59 -5.99 37.06
CA ALA A 92 -17.96 -5.94 38.38
C ALA A 92 -18.67 -5.05 39.44
N GLN A 93 -19.75 -4.35 39.07
CA GLN A 93 -20.56 -3.55 40.01
C GLN A 93 -21.86 -4.24 40.46
N ARG A 94 -22.17 -5.45 39.98
CA ARG A 94 -23.37 -6.19 40.46
C ARG A 94 -23.12 -7.07 41.69
N GLU A 95 -21.88 -7.50 41.95
CA GLU A 95 -21.60 -8.43 43.07
C GLU A 95 -21.28 -7.75 44.42
N ASN A 96 -21.17 -6.43 44.50
CA ASN A 96 -20.98 -5.71 45.78
C ASN A 96 -22.30 -5.16 46.38
N ARG A 97 -23.46 -5.71 45.98
CA ARG A 97 -24.78 -5.39 46.56
C ARG A 97 -25.60 -6.65 46.90
N ALA A 98 -24.94 -7.71 47.36
CA ALA A 98 -25.60 -8.85 48.01
C ALA A 98 -25.20 -8.90 49.48
#